data_AF-A0A5J4E802-F1
#
_entry.id   AF-A0A5J4E802-F1
#
_cell.length_a   1.000
_cell.length_b   1.000
_cell.length_c   1.000
_cell.angle_alpha   90.00
_cell.angle_beta   90.00
_cell.angle_gamma   90.00
#
_symmetry.space_group_name_H-M   'P 1'
#
loop_
_entity.id
_entity.type
_entity.pdbx_description
1 polymer ?
#
loop_
_entity_poly.entity_id
_entity_poly.type
_entity_poly.pdbx_seq_one_letter_code
_entity_poly.pdbx_strand_id
1 'polypeptide(L)'
;MFPIAMAGNADANSSASRYQRHNPESTLLYQLVARYYPAFKDRMLAEGRTLPGYVQREFDDFLKCGRLEYGFRRVRCNNCHNEQLVAFSFKRRGFYPSCGARRMAGSAALLVDEVFPQQPVR
;
A
#
# COMPACT_ATOMS: atom_id res chain seq x y z
N MET A 1 -35.94 -2.90 30.37
CA MET A 1 -35.70 -1.64 29.63
C MET A 1 -35.01 -0.68 30.59
N PHE A 2 -33.68 -0.62 30.54
CA PHE A 2 -32.80 0.22 31.38
C PHE A 2 -31.60 0.66 30.51
N PRO A 3 -31.03 1.86 30.75
CA PRO A 3 -30.59 2.77 29.71
C PRO A 3 -29.21 2.44 29.12
N ILE A 4 -29.04 2.83 27.86
CA ILE A 4 -27.75 2.80 27.15
C ILE A 4 -26.83 3.85 27.79
N ALA A 5 -25.71 3.41 28.34
CA ALA A 5 -24.61 4.30 28.71
C ALA A 5 -24.04 4.96 27.45
N MET A 6 -24.06 6.29 27.40
CA MET A 6 -23.29 7.05 26.41
C MET A 6 -21.81 6.81 26.68
N ALA A 7 -21.15 6.10 25.76
CA ALA A 7 -19.71 5.87 25.82
C ALA A 7 -18.98 7.21 25.74
N GLY A 8 -17.99 7.36 26.63
CA GLY A 8 -17.34 8.60 27.00
C GLY A 8 -16.66 9.33 25.84
N ASN A 9 -16.53 10.64 26.05
CA ASN A 9 -15.65 11.52 25.30
C ASN A 9 -14.26 10.88 25.21
N ALA A 10 -13.82 10.58 23.98
CA ALA A 10 -12.46 10.15 23.73
C ALA A 10 -11.53 11.33 24.06
N ASP A 11 -10.76 11.16 25.13
CA ASP A 11 -9.73 12.09 25.56
C ASP A 11 -8.80 12.44 24.39
N ALA A 12 -8.78 13.74 24.07
CA ALA A 12 -8.02 14.35 22.98
C ALA A 12 -6.52 14.45 23.31
N ASN A 13 -5.91 13.37 23.80
CA ASN A 13 -4.48 13.36 24.10
C ASN A 13 -3.83 11.98 23.98
N SER A 14 -4.15 11.23 22.93
CA SER A 14 -3.15 10.32 22.37
C SER A 14 -2.36 11.13 21.34
N SER A 15 -1.04 11.05 21.37
CA SER A 15 -0.18 11.51 20.28
C SER A 15 -0.49 10.68 19.02
N ALA A 16 -1.65 10.94 18.43
CA ALA A 16 -2.12 10.27 17.24
C ALA A 16 -1.13 10.62 16.14
N SER A 17 -0.29 9.64 15.78
CA SER A 17 0.64 9.75 14.66
C SER A 17 -0.10 10.40 13.50
N ARG A 18 0.26 11.65 13.19
CA ARG A 18 -0.37 12.40 12.10
C ARG A 18 -0.17 11.56 10.85
N TYR A 19 -1.25 11.14 10.22
CA TYR A 19 -1.16 10.31 9.02
C TYR A 19 -0.18 10.96 8.03
N GLN A 20 0.93 10.26 7.78
CA GLN A 20 1.91 10.63 6.78
C GLN A 20 1.63 9.81 5.53
N ARG A 21 1.49 10.50 4.41
CA ARG A 21 1.35 9.86 3.11
C ARG A 21 2.59 9.02 2.84
N HIS A 22 2.39 7.82 2.31
CA HIS A 22 3.49 7.02 1.81
C HIS A 22 4.21 7.77 0.67
N ASN A 23 5.53 7.93 0.80
CA ASN A 23 6.38 8.49 -0.24
C ASN A 23 7.26 7.37 -0.83
N PRO A 24 6.88 6.75 -1.96
CA PRO A 24 7.60 5.61 -2.51
C PRO A 24 9.04 5.98 -2.92
N GLU A 25 9.25 7.20 -3.41
CA GLU A 25 10.55 7.70 -3.90
C GLU A 25 11.63 7.77 -2.82
N SER A 26 11.23 7.87 -1.55
CA SER A 26 12.18 7.86 -0.42
C SER A 26 12.60 6.44 -0.01
N THR A 27 12.03 5.40 -0.61
CA THR A 27 12.37 4.00 -0.27
C THR A 27 13.56 3.51 -1.10
N LEU A 28 14.44 2.72 -0.47
CA LEU A 28 15.62 2.15 -1.14
C LEU A 28 15.24 1.30 -2.36
N LEU A 29 14.22 0.45 -2.23
CA LEU A 29 13.76 -0.40 -3.34
C LEU A 29 13.32 0.44 -4.54
N TYR A 30 12.57 1.53 -4.29
CA TYR A 30 12.16 2.43 -5.37
C TYR A 30 13.38 3.02 -6.08
N GLN A 31 14.33 3.55 -5.33
CA GLN A 31 15.52 4.19 -5.88
C GLN A 31 16.37 3.22 -6.71
N LEU A 32 16.52 1.97 -6.25
CA LEU A 32 17.23 0.93 -6.99
C LEU A 32 16.51 0.59 -8.30
N VAL A 33 15.21 0.36 -8.26
CA VAL A 33 14.44 0.04 -9.47
C VAL A 33 14.47 1.21 -10.45
N ALA A 34 14.21 2.44 -9.98
CA ALA A 34 14.21 3.64 -10.81
C ALA A 34 15.58 3.84 -11.50
N ARG A 35 16.67 3.58 -10.78
CA ARG A 35 18.03 3.75 -11.29
C ARG A 35 18.46 2.66 -12.28
N TYR A 36 18.18 1.40 -11.97
CA TYR A 36 18.79 0.28 -12.69
C TYR A 36 17.87 -0.40 -13.69
N TYR A 37 16.54 -0.24 -13.58
CA TYR A 37 15.60 -0.89 -14.49
C TYR A 37 15.77 -0.50 -15.97
N PRO A 38 15.99 0.79 -16.34
CA PRO A 38 16.25 1.15 -17.73
C PRO A 38 17.49 0.47 -18.29
N ALA A 39 18.62 0.55 -17.57
CA ALA A 39 19.88 -0.08 -17.98
C ALA A 39 19.76 -1.62 -18.08
N PHE A 40 18.96 -2.23 -17.21
CA PHE A 40 18.68 -3.66 -17.28
C PHE A 40 17.89 -4.04 -18.54
N LYS A 41 16.89 -3.24 -18.94
CA LYS A 41 16.18 -3.44 -20.21
C LYS A 41 17.12 -3.34 -21.41
N ASP A 42 17.96 -2.31 -21.43
CA ASP A 42 18.91 -2.07 -22.52
C ASP A 42 19.90 -3.23 -22.65
N ARG A 43 20.39 -3.74 -21.53
CA ARG A 43 21.26 -4.92 -21.51
C ARG A 43 20.57 -6.18 -22.07
N MET A 44 19.33 -6.44 -21.66
CA MET A 44 18.58 -7.59 -22.19
C MET A 44 18.44 -7.49 -23.71
N LEU A 45 18.09 -6.31 -24.22
CA LEU A 45 17.97 -6.04 -25.65
C LEU A 45 19.29 -6.26 -26.39
N ALA A 46 20.41 -5.78 -25.83
CA ALA A 46 21.75 -5.97 -26.40
C ALA A 46 22.15 -7.46 -26.49
N GLU A 47 21.66 -8.29 -25.57
CA GLU A 47 21.86 -9.73 -25.56
C GLU A 47 20.85 -10.49 -26.44
N GLY A 48 20.03 -9.77 -27.23
CA GLY A 48 19.00 -10.36 -28.11
C GLY A 48 17.79 -10.92 -27.35
N ARG A 49 17.60 -10.52 -26.09
CA ARG A 49 16.52 -10.97 -25.20
C ARG A 49 15.57 -9.82 -24.89
N THR A 50 14.34 -10.16 -24.52
CA THR A 50 13.38 -9.18 -24.00
C THR A 50 12.74 -9.70 -22.73
N LEU A 51 12.42 -8.78 -21.82
CA LEU A 51 11.60 -9.13 -20.67
C LEU A 51 10.17 -9.39 -21.14
N PRO A 52 9.49 -10.44 -20.64
CA PRO A 52 8.09 -10.64 -20.92
C PRO A 52 7.28 -9.37 -20.61
N GLY A 53 6.30 -9.05 -21.45
CA GLY A 53 5.56 -7.79 -21.32
C GLY A 53 4.86 -7.59 -19.97
N TYR A 54 4.46 -8.69 -19.31
CA TYR A 54 3.90 -8.60 -17.96
C TYR A 54 4.94 -8.16 -16.93
N VAL A 55 6.20 -8.59 -17.04
CA VAL A 55 7.30 -8.19 -16.13
C VAL A 55 7.56 -6.70 -16.30
N GLN A 56 7.64 -6.22 -17.55
CA GLN A 56 7.85 -4.80 -17.81
C GLN A 56 6.74 -3.95 -17.21
N ARG A 57 5.49 -4.38 -17.41
CA ARG A 57 4.33 -3.72 -16.83
C ARG A 57 4.37 -3.67 -15.30
N GLU A 58 4.83 -4.72 -14.63
CA GLU A 58 4.97 -4.70 -13.16
C GLU A 58 5.98 -3.64 -12.69
N PHE A 59 7.14 -3.52 -13.35
CA PHE A 59 8.14 -2.50 -13.02
C PHE A 59 7.64 -1.08 -13.33
N ASP A 60 6.99 -0.88 -14.48
CA ASP A 60 6.42 0.41 -14.85
C ASP A 60 5.30 0.83 -13.89
N ASP A 61 4.40 -0.09 -13.54
CA ASP A 61 3.35 0.15 -12.54
C ASP A 61 3.99 0.43 -11.16
N PHE A 62 5.10 -0.24 -10.82
CA PHE A 62 5.85 -0.02 -9.58
C PHE A 62 6.39 1.39 -9.45
N LEU A 63 6.99 1.92 -10.52
CA LEU A 63 7.49 3.29 -10.52
C LEU A 63 6.39 4.35 -10.47
N LYS A 64 5.14 3.99 -10.79
CA LYS A 64 3.96 4.87 -10.74
C LYS A 64 3.18 4.80 -9.43
N CYS A 65 3.19 3.66 -8.76
CA CYS A 65 2.39 3.42 -7.57
C CYS A 65 2.68 4.44 -6.46
N GLY A 66 1.62 5.02 -5.89
CA GLY A 66 1.75 5.94 -4.75
C GLY A 66 2.27 7.34 -5.10
N ARG A 67 2.46 7.70 -6.37
CA ARG A 67 2.85 9.06 -6.78
C ARG A 67 1.61 9.86 -7.19
N LEU A 68 1.51 11.10 -6.72
CA LEU A 68 0.33 11.95 -6.94
C LEU A 68 0.14 12.32 -8.41
N GLU A 69 1.23 12.42 -9.18
CA GLU A 69 1.21 12.74 -10.61
C GLU A 69 0.49 11.70 -11.48
N TYR A 70 0.33 10.45 -10.97
CA TYR A 70 -0.43 9.40 -11.65
C TYR A 70 -1.85 9.21 -11.09
N GLY A 71 -2.31 10.14 -10.25
CA GLY A 71 -3.68 10.19 -9.76
C GLY A 71 -3.80 10.01 -8.25
N PHE A 72 -4.83 10.66 -7.69
CA PHE A 72 -5.12 10.66 -6.28
C PHE A 72 -6.60 10.91 -6.00
N ARG A 73 -7.02 10.61 -4.76
CA ARG A 73 -8.31 11.01 -4.20
C ARG A 73 -8.11 12.03 -3.10
N ARG A 74 -8.88 13.12 -3.14
CA ARG A 74 -8.96 14.09 -2.04
C ARG A 74 -9.97 13.58 -1.02
N VAL A 75 -9.54 13.43 0.22
CA VAL A 75 -10.38 13.07 1.36
C VAL A 75 -10.47 14.29 2.26
N ARG A 76 -11.70 14.69 2.59
CA ARG A 76 -11.98 15.84 3.46
C ARG A 76 -12.85 15.39 4.62
N CYS A 77 -12.47 15.76 5.84
CA CYS A 77 -13.33 15.53 7.00
C CYS A 77 -14.52 16.50 6.99
N ASN A 78 -15.73 15.98 7.21
CA ASN A 78 -16.93 16.82 7.26
C ASN A 78 -17.00 17.70 8.51
N ASN A 79 -16.37 17.29 9.61
CA ASN A 79 -16.41 18.01 10.88
C ASN A 79 -15.29 19.07 11.01
N CYS A 80 -14.03 18.66 10.87
CA CYS A 80 -12.89 19.57 11.05
C CYS A 80 -12.31 20.13 9.74
N HIS A 81 -12.86 19.73 8.60
CA HIS A 81 -12.45 20.20 7.27
C HIS A 81 -10.99 19.95 6.87
N ASN A 82 -10.24 19.19 7.66
CA ASN A 82 -8.90 18.76 7.30
C ASN A 82 -8.93 17.93 6.01
N GLU A 83 -7.96 18.17 5.13
CA GLU A 83 -7.87 17.56 3.81
C GLU A 83 -6.59 16.75 3.65
N GLN A 84 -6.70 15.62 2.99
CA GLN A 84 -5.57 14.75 2.68
C GLN A 84 -5.68 14.22 1.25
N LEU A 85 -4.54 14.12 0.57
CA LEU A 85 -4.44 13.50 -0.75
C LEU A 85 -3.97 12.05 -0.59
N VAL A 86 -4.78 11.12 -1.08
CA VAL A 86 -4.47 9.69 -1.09
C VAL A 86 -4.13 9.29 -2.52
N ALA A 87 -2.84 9.02 -2.76
CA ALA A 87 -2.38 8.53 -4.06
C ALA A 87 -2.98 7.15 -4.38
N PHE A 88 -3.17 6.86 -5.67
CA PHE A 88 -3.61 5.53 -6.08
C PHE A 88 -2.51 4.49 -5.86
N SER A 89 -2.95 3.29 -5.43
CA SER A 89 -2.07 2.14 -5.20
C SER A 89 -2.33 1.07 -6.26
N PHE A 90 -1.29 0.59 -6.94
CA PHE A 90 -1.39 -0.59 -7.80
C PHE A 90 -1.41 -1.85 -6.92
N LYS A 91 -2.58 -2.47 -6.77
CA LYS A 91 -2.83 -3.62 -5.88
C LYS A 91 -2.45 -4.98 -6.51
N ARG A 92 -1.29 -5.07 -7.17
CA ARG A 92 -0.82 -6.33 -7.77
C ARG A 92 -0.12 -7.25 -6.76
N ARG A 93 0.03 -8.52 -7.12
CA ARG A 93 0.50 -9.58 -6.19
C ARG A 93 2.00 -9.41 -5.91
N GLY A 94 2.35 -9.20 -4.64
CA GLY A 94 3.63 -9.59 -4.06
C GLY A 94 4.81 -8.61 -4.21
N PHE A 95 4.84 -7.73 -5.20
CA PHE A 95 6.05 -6.94 -5.45
C PHE A 95 6.23 -5.71 -4.52
N TYR A 96 5.14 -5.15 -4.02
CA TYR A 96 5.20 -3.96 -3.15
C TYR A 96 5.22 -4.38 -1.69
N PRO A 97 6.25 -3.99 -0.91
CA PRO A 97 6.34 -4.38 0.51
C PRO A 97 5.10 -3.98 1.32
N SER A 98 4.62 -2.74 1.14
CA SER A 98 3.47 -2.23 1.87
C SER A 98 2.14 -2.88 1.46
N CYS A 99 1.91 -3.11 0.16
CA CYS A 99 0.71 -3.81 -0.32
C CYS A 99 0.76 -5.31 0.02
N GLY A 100 1.93 -5.93 -0.05
CA GLY A 100 2.18 -7.31 0.32
C GLY A 100 1.87 -7.52 1.80
N ALA A 101 2.47 -6.72 2.68
CA ALA A 101 2.21 -6.78 4.12
C ALA A 101 0.72 -6.56 4.45
N ARG A 102 0.07 -5.56 3.83
CA ARG A 102 -1.38 -5.33 4.03
C ARG A 102 -2.22 -6.52 3.58
N ARG A 103 -1.90 -7.12 2.43
CA ARG A 103 -2.62 -8.30 1.93
C ARG A 103 -2.38 -9.51 2.83
N MET A 104 -1.15 -9.74 3.29
CA MET A 104 -0.83 -10.81 4.23
C MET A 104 -1.62 -10.65 5.53
N ALA A 105 -1.67 -9.45 6.10
CA ALA A 105 -2.47 -9.17 7.29
C ALA A 105 -3.97 -9.41 7.04
N GLY A 106 -4.50 -8.95 5.91
CA GLY A 106 -5.91 -9.19 5.55
C GLY A 106 -6.23 -10.67 5.33
N SER A 107 -5.33 -11.42 4.69
CA SER A 107 -5.47 -12.87 4.53
C SER A 107 -5.38 -13.60 5.87
N ALA A 108 -4.47 -13.20 6.75
CA ALA A 108 -4.37 -13.78 8.09
C ALA A 108 -5.65 -13.55 8.91
N ALA A 109 -6.20 -12.33 8.88
CA ALA A 109 -7.48 -12.03 9.53
C ALA A 109 -8.61 -12.90 8.98
N LEU A 110 -8.79 -12.98 7.66
CA LEU A 110 -9.80 -13.85 7.04
C LEU A 110 -9.64 -15.32 7.46
N LEU A 111 -8.40 -15.82 7.49
CA LEU A 111 -8.14 -17.20 7.88
C LEU A 111 -8.54 -17.46 9.33
N VAL A 112 -8.20 -16.55 10.25
CA VAL A 112 -8.53 -16.67 11.67
C VAL A 112 -10.03 -16.52 11.93
N ASP A 113 -10.66 -15.56 11.28
CA ASP A 113 -12.05 -15.18 11.58
C ASP A 113 -13.07 -16.14 10.93
N GLU A 114 -12.78 -16.64 9.72
CA GLU A 114 -13.78 -17.30 8.88
C GLU A 114 -13.41 -18.73 8.43
N VAL A 115 -12.14 -19.14 8.51
CA VAL A 115 -11.68 -20.40 7.91
C VAL A 115 -11.18 -21.40 8.95
N PHE A 116 -10.39 -20.95 9.92
CA PHE A 116 -9.78 -21.84 10.89
C PHE A 116 -10.79 -22.26 11.97
N PRO A 117 -10.73 -23.52 12.43
CA PRO A 117 -11.50 -23.95 13.59
C PRO A 117 -10.99 -23.23 14.84
N GLN A 118 -11.82 -23.20 15.89
CA GLN A 118 -11.44 -22.65 17.21
C GLN A 118 -10.27 -23.40 17.89
N GLN A 119 -9.88 -24.56 17.36
CA GLN A 119 -8.76 -25.34 17.85
C GLN A 119 -7.45 -24.88 17.21
N PRO A 120 -6.30 -25.01 17.90
CA PRO A 120 -5.01 -24.62 17.33
C PRO A 120 -4.70 -25.33 16.01
N VAL A 121 -4.43 -24.55 14.97
CA VAL A 121 -3.97 -25.04 13.67
C VAL A 121 -2.44 -25.06 13.68
N ARG A 122 -1.84 -26.19 13.29
CA ARG A 122 -0.39 -26.41 13.21
C ARG A 122 0.06 -26.54 11.76
#